data_AF-A0A6P2BT70-F1
#
_entry.id   AF-A0A6P2BT70-F1
#
_cell.length_a   1.000
_cell.length_b   1.000
_cell.length_c   1.000
_cell.angle_alpha   90.00
_cell.angle_beta   90.00
_cell.angle_gamma   90.00
#
_symmetry.space_group_name_H-M   'P 1'
#
loop_
_entity.id
_entity.type
_entity.pdbx_description
1 polymer ?
#
loop_
_entity_poly.entity_id
_entity_poly.type
_entity_poly.pdbx_seq_one_letter_code
_entity_poly.pdbx_strand_id
1 'polypeptide(L)'
;MDQAGRARRRDRGRRADQRRAQRARAAAQGEPQAEGGCRDPQAGDGFLREGDPVRLYPFIEAEKAQQRNVKRACELLKVSRSAYYQARGDGPSGRDRDDAELAARVKAVHEDSQGRYGAPRVHAQLRAQGKKHSRKRVARLMRAQGLRGRAAKRWKKTTIPDPAAAARADRIRRDFTADASKLNMRWCGDITYIATWEGWLYLSVTWNPSAEGTVGRRPSSPARIPT
;
A
#
# COMPACT_ATOMS: atom_id res chain seq x y z
N MET A 1 -13.80 -53.94 30.97
CA MET A 1 -14.58 -54.24 29.75
C MET A 1 -15.71 -53.22 29.70
N ASP A 2 -15.88 -52.35 28.72
CA ASP A 2 -15.13 -52.10 27.51
C ASP A 2 -15.41 -50.66 27.05
N GLN A 3 -14.39 -50.02 26.50
CA GLN A 3 -14.47 -48.69 25.88
C GLN A 3 -14.96 -48.84 24.43
N ALA A 4 -15.88 -48.01 23.97
CA ALA A 4 -15.93 -47.65 22.55
C ALA A 4 -16.72 -46.35 22.32
N GLY A 5 -16.09 -45.42 21.60
CA GLY A 5 -16.84 -44.45 20.78
C GLY A 5 -16.53 -42.99 21.06
N ARG A 6 -15.37 -42.50 20.61
CA ARG A 6 -15.19 -41.11 20.12
C ARG A 6 -13.79 -40.91 19.54
N ALA A 7 -13.60 -41.29 18.27
CA ALA A 7 -12.31 -41.07 17.60
C ALA A 7 -12.44 -40.78 16.11
N ARG A 8 -13.24 -39.79 15.66
CA ARG A 8 -13.17 -39.29 14.28
C ARG A 8 -13.66 -37.84 14.16
N ARG A 9 -12.80 -36.83 14.40
CA ARG A 9 -13.00 -35.44 13.88
C ARG A 9 -11.84 -34.45 14.16
N ARG A 10 -10.57 -34.85 14.09
CA ARG A 10 -9.43 -33.91 14.24
C ARG A 10 -8.26 -34.20 13.29
N ASP A 11 -8.50 -34.38 11.99
CA ASP A 11 -7.36 -34.60 11.06
C ASP A 11 -7.45 -33.97 9.66
N ARG A 12 -8.32 -32.96 9.46
CA ARG A 12 -8.38 -32.23 8.17
C ARG A 12 -7.60 -30.92 8.13
N GLY A 13 -7.10 -30.42 9.27
CA GLY A 13 -6.35 -29.15 9.35
C GLY A 13 -4.84 -29.28 9.07
N ARG A 14 -4.20 -30.36 9.52
CA ARG A 14 -2.73 -30.50 9.48
C ARG A 14 -2.14 -30.76 8.08
N ARG A 15 -2.92 -31.30 7.13
CA ARG A 15 -2.45 -31.59 5.76
C ARG A 15 -2.46 -30.36 4.82
N ALA A 16 -3.21 -29.31 5.15
CA ALA A 16 -3.30 -28.10 4.33
C ALA A 16 -2.11 -27.15 4.56
N ASP A 17 -1.59 -27.08 5.78
CA ASP A 17 -0.46 -26.20 6.13
C ASP A 17 0.88 -26.70 5.59
N GLN A 18 1.07 -28.03 5.50
CA GLN A 18 2.30 -28.62 4.97
C GLN A 18 2.49 -28.35 3.46
N ARG A 19 1.40 -28.30 2.68
CA ARG A 19 1.45 -27.95 1.24
C ARG A 19 1.75 -26.46 0.99
N ARG A 20 1.44 -25.59 1.97
CA ARG A 20 1.73 -24.14 1.89
C ARG A 20 3.20 -23.84 2.24
N ALA A 21 3.78 -24.60 3.17
CA ALA A 21 5.19 -24.51 3.52
C ALA A 21 6.14 -25.03 2.42
N GLN A 22 5.76 -26.11 1.71
CA GLN A 22 6.58 -26.65 0.61
C GLN A 22 6.58 -25.77 -0.65
N ARG A 23 5.45 -25.11 -0.98
CA ARG A 23 5.41 -24.11 -2.08
C ARG A 23 6.22 -22.84 -1.79
N ALA A 24 6.43 -22.50 -0.52
CA ALA A 24 7.28 -21.37 -0.14
C ALA A 24 8.77 -21.68 -0.27
N ARG A 25 9.19 -22.96 -0.11
CA ARG A 25 10.59 -23.37 -0.27
C ARG A 25 10.99 -23.67 -1.73
N ALA A 26 10.07 -24.16 -2.56
CA ALA A 26 10.33 -24.39 -4.00
C ALA A 26 10.41 -23.09 -4.84
N ALA A 27 9.93 -21.96 -4.32
CA ALA A 27 10.04 -20.66 -4.99
C ALA A 27 11.40 -19.96 -4.78
N ALA A 28 12.32 -20.57 -4.02
CA ALA A 28 13.62 -19.99 -3.68
C ALA A 28 14.78 -20.51 -4.55
N GLN A 29 14.53 -21.33 -5.57
CA GLN A 29 15.57 -21.88 -6.47
C GLN A 29 15.29 -21.62 -7.96
N GLY A 30 14.57 -20.55 -8.28
CA GLY A 30 14.47 -20.07 -9.66
C GLY A 30 15.65 -19.15 -9.96
N GLU A 31 16.50 -19.58 -10.88
CA GLU A 31 17.63 -18.83 -11.42
C GLU A 31 17.22 -17.40 -11.87
N PRO A 32 18.10 -16.40 -11.71
CA PRO A 32 17.82 -15.03 -12.15
C PRO A 32 17.73 -15.00 -13.69
N GLN A 33 16.52 -14.77 -14.19
CA GLN A 33 16.29 -14.48 -15.61
C GLN A 33 16.80 -13.08 -15.94
N ALA A 34 17.58 -13.05 -17.02
CA ALA A 34 18.29 -11.93 -17.63
C ALA A 34 17.69 -10.54 -17.36
N GLU A 35 18.58 -9.65 -16.91
CA GLU A 35 18.37 -8.21 -16.84
C GLU A 35 17.88 -7.70 -18.20
N GLY A 36 16.64 -7.21 -18.22
CA GLY A 36 16.15 -6.41 -19.32
C GLY A 36 16.94 -5.11 -19.33
N GLY A 37 18.06 -5.12 -20.05
CA GLY A 37 18.91 -3.97 -20.25
C GLY A 37 18.08 -2.78 -20.73
N CYS A 38 17.92 -1.80 -19.85
CA CYS A 38 17.77 -0.43 -20.32
C CYS A 38 19.13 -0.13 -20.97
N ARG A 39 19.21 -0.26 -22.29
CA ARG A 39 20.33 0.32 -23.02
C ARG A 39 20.16 1.83 -22.85
N ASP A 40 20.90 2.39 -21.92
CA ASP A 40 21.12 3.82 -21.85
C ASP A 40 21.52 4.28 -23.27
N PRO A 41 20.84 5.26 -23.87
CA PRO A 41 21.30 5.83 -25.11
C PRO A 41 22.67 6.43 -24.82
N GLN A 42 23.70 5.81 -25.40
CA GLN A 42 25.08 6.26 -25.34
C GLN A 42 25.10 7.74 -25.75
N ALA A 43 25.43 8.60 -24.79
CA ALA A 43 25.59 10.03 -25.02
C ALA A 43 26.65 10.21 -26.12
N GLY A 44 26.23 10.79 -27.25
CA GLY A 44 27.11 11.06 -28.37
C GLY A 44 28.04 12.21 -28.03
N ASP A 45 29.35 11.93 -28.05
CA ASP A 45 30.42 12.92 -27.88
C ASP A 45 30.23 14.13 -28.79
N GLY A 46 30.42 15.29 -28.16
CA GLY A 46 30.13 16.63 -28.64
C GLY A 46 30.79 16.96 -29.99
N PHE A 47 29.95 17.45 -30.91
CA PHE A 47 30.42 18.23 -32.05
C PHE A 47 29.52 19.43 -32.41
N LEU A 48 28.54 19.76 -31.56
CA LEU A 48 27.83 21.03 -31.61
C LEU A 48 27.66 21.47 -30.15
N ARG A 49 27.96 22.75 -29.86
CA ARG A 49 28.07 23.35 -28.51
C ARG A 49 27.15 22.72 -27.46
N GLU A 50 27.73 22.50 -26.28
CA GLU A 50 27.06 22.12 -25.03
C GLU A 50 25.76 22.94 -24.82
N GLY A 51 24.61 22.28 -24.97
CA GLY A 51 23.29 22.90 -24.77
C GLY A 51 22.22 22.42 -25.77
N ASP A 52 21.21 21.73 -25.24
CA ASP A 52 19.94 21.33 -25.87
C ASP A 52 19.91 20.10 -26.79
N PRO A 53 19.71 18.88 -26.23
CA PRO A 53 19.21 17.70 -26.97
C PRO A 53 17.89 17.97 -27.74
N VAL A 54 17.21 19.08 -27.44
CA VAL A 54 15.97 19.54 -28.08
C VAL A 54 16.18 19.93 -29.56
N ARG A 55 17.42 20.19 -30.02
CA ARG A 55 17.70 20.63 -31.39
C ARG A 55 18.08 19.53 -32.41
N LEU A 56 18.31 18.30 -31.97
CA LEU A 56 18.74 17.21 -32.87
C LEU A 56 17.59 16.66 -33.73
N TYR A 57 16.42 16.44 -33.14
CA TYR A 57 15.26 15.91 -33.84
C TYR A 57 14.64 16.88 -34.85
N PRO A 58 14.51 18.19 -34.57
CA PRO A 58 14.09 19.18 -35.56
C PRO A 58 14.99 19.23 -36.81
N PHE A 59 16.30 19.02 -36.66
CA PHE A 59 17.23 18.97 -37.79
C PHE A 59 16.96 17.75 -38.69
N ILE A 60 16.76 16.56 -38.12
CA ILE A 60 16.48 15.39 -38.97
C ILE A 60 15.07 15.47 -39.58
N GLU A 61 14.11 16.14 -38.93
CA GLU A 61 12.81 16.49 -39.54
C GLU A 61 12.97 17.45 -40.72
N ALA A 62 13.83 18.47 -40.61
CA ALA A 62 14.12 19.40 -41.70
C ALA A 62 14.79 18.70 -42.90
N GLU A 63 15.77 17.82 -42.64
CA GLU A 63 16.41 17.00 -43.69
C GLU A 63 15.40 16.04 -44.34
N LYS A 64 14.49 15.45 -43.56
CA LYS A 64 13.39 14.63 -44.09
C LYS A 64 12.42 15.44 -44.96
N ALA A 65 12.09 16.67 -44.57
CA ALA A 65 11.21 17.57 -45.33
C ALA A 65 11.81 17.93 -46.70
N GLN A 66 13.14 17.95 -46.81
CA GLN A 66 13.88 18.11 -48.06
C GLN A 66 14.06 16.79 -48.86
N GLN A 67 13.32 15.74 -48.53
CA GLN A 67 13.41 14.38 -49.11
C GLN A 67 14.80 13.72 -48.99
N ARG A 68 15.63 14.15 -48.03
CA ARG A 68 16.96 13.56 -47.81
C ARG A 68 16.88 12.32 -46.93
N ASN A 69 17.93 11.49 -47.01
CA ASN A 69 17.97 10.21 -46.33
C ASN A 69 18.11 10.38 -44.81
N VAL A 70 17.05 10.08 -44.06
CA VAL A 70 17.00 10.08 -42.59
C VAL A 70 18.13 9.25 -41.97
N LYS A 71 18.53 8.13 -42.60
CA LYS A 71 19.65 7.30 -42.12
C LYS A 71 20.94 8.12 -42.05
N ARG A 72 21.21 8.92 -43.09
CA ARG A 72 22.42 9.75 -43.18
C ARG A 72 22.41 10.87 -42.15
N ALA A 73 21.26 11.50 -41.92
CA ALA A 73 21.11 12.52 -40.88
C ALA A 73 21.31 11.94 -39.47
N CYS A 74 20.77 10.76 -39.19
CA CYS A 74 20.98 10.04 -37.93
C CYS A 74 22.45 9.64 -37.71
N GLU A 75 23.13 9.15 -38.77
CA GLU A 75 24.55 8.80 -38.73
C GLU A 75 25.43 10.05 -38.46
N LEU A 76 25.15 11.16 -39.13
CA LEU A 76 25.88 12.43 -38.95
C LEU A 76 25.73 13.00 -37.53
N LEU A 77 24.53 12.87 -36.95
CA LEU A 77 24.22 13.35 -35.61
C LEU A 77 24.51 12.33 -34.51
N LYS A 78 25.02 11.14 -34.86
CA LYS A 78 25.27 10.02 -33.93
C LYS A 78 24.03 9.63 -33.10
N VAL A 79 22.83 9.79 -33.66
CA VAL A 79 21.56 9.42 -33.01
C VAL A 79 21.07 8.08 -33.57
N SER A 80 20.60 7.19 -32.70
CA SER A 80 19.95 5.96 -33.17
C SER A 80 18.69 6.28 -33.95
N ARG A 81 18.55 5.68 -35.14
CA ARG A 81 17.31 5.77 -35.94
C ARG A 81 16.08 5.29 -35.16
N SER A 82 16.23 4.29 -34.29
CA SER A 82 15.12 3.83 -33.44
C SER A 82 14.73 4.86 -32.39
N ALA A 83 15.70 5.55 -31.78
CA ALA A 83 15.46 6.61 -30.81
C ALA A 83 14.74 7.81 -31.46
N TYR A 84 15.13 8.18 -32.68
CA TYR A 84 14.43 9.22 -33.44
C TYR A 84 12.96 8.88 -33.69
N TYR A 85 12.63 7.68 -34.19
CA TYR A 85 11.23 7.32 -34.41
C TYR A 85 10.44 7.12 -33.10
N GLN A 86 11.09 6.74 -32.00
CA GLN A 86 10.46 6.67 -30.68
C GLN A 86 10.10 8.07 -30.15
N ALA A 87 11.06 9.01 -30.20
CA ALA A 87 10.86 10.41 -29.81
C ALA A 87 9.96 11.20 -30.78
N ARG A 88 9.63 10.63 -31.93
CA ARG A 88 8.68 11.21 -32.89
C ARG A 88 7.29 10.60 -32.76
N GLY A 89 7.19 9.44 -32.11
CA GLY A 89 5.96 8.75 -31.77
C GLY A 89 5.29 9.35 -30.54
N ASP A 90 5.39 10.66 -30.32
CA ASP A 90 4.96 11.40 -29.12
C ASP A 90 3.43 11.56 -29.01
N GLY A 91 2.69 10.54 -29.43
CA GLY A 91 1.31 10.34 -29.05
C GLY A 91 1.24 9.16 -28.09
N PRO A 92 0.40 9.20 -27.05
CA PRO A 92 0.13 8.00 -26.26
C PRO A 92 -0.29 6.89 -27.23
N SER A 93 0.39 5.74 -27.15
CA SER A 93 0.07 4.60 -28.00
C SER A 93 -1.39 4.21 -27.78
N GLY A 94 -2.00 3.49 -28.71
CA GLY A 94 -3.38 3.01 -28.52
C GLY A 94 -3.55 2.28 -27.18
N ARG A 95 -2.52 1.54 -26.74
CA ARG A 95 -2.48 0.88 -25.44
C ARG A 95 -2.42 1.85 -24.26
N ASP A 96 -1.68 2.95 -24.39
CA ASP A 96 -1.59 3.97 -23.34
C ASP A 96 -2.91 4.73 -23.18
N ARG A 97 -3.62 4.98 -24.29
CA ARG A 97 -4.97 5.56 -24.27
C ARG A 97 -5.96 4.62 -23.58
N ASP A 98 -5.95 3.35 -23.95
CA ASP A 98 -6.78 2.33 -23.30
C ASP A 98 -6.46 2.18 -21.81
N ASP A 99 -5.16 2.21 -21.46
CA ASP A 99 -4.71 2.15 -20.07
C ASP A 99 -5.12 3.39 -19.30
N ALA A 100 -5.08 4.58 -19.90
CA ALA A 100 -5.54 5.83 -19.29
C ALA A 100 -7.06 5.80 -19.05
N GLU A 101 -7.85 5.30 -20.00
CA GLU A 101 -9.30 5.14 -19.83
C GLU A 101 -9.61 4.12 -18.72
N LEU A 102 -8.93 2.98 -18.72
CA LEU A 102 -9.09 1.97 -17.68
C LEU A 102 -8.62 2.49 -16.32
N ALA A 103 -7.54 3.25 -16.28
CA ALA A 103 -7.00 3.89 -15.09
C ALA A 103 -8.02 4.81 -14.43
N ALA A 104 -8.70 5.66 -15.21
CA ALA A 104 -9.75 6.55 -14.72
C ALA A 104 -10.92 5.75 -14.10
N ARG A 105 -11.34 4.66 -14.75
CA ARG A 105 -12.42 3.80 -14.24
C ARG A 105 -12.02 3.05 -12.97
N VAL A 106 -10.78 2.56 -12.90
CA VAL A 106 -10.21 1.94 -11.70
C VAL A 106 -10.23 2.91 -10.52
N LYS A 107 -9.87 4.17 -10.76
CA LYS A 107 -9.92 5.23 -9.75
C LYS A 107 -11.35 5.49 -9.27
N ALA A 108 -12.30 5.68 -10.19
CA ALA A 108 -13.71 5.88 -9.85
C ALA A 108 -14.27 4.75 -8.97
N VAL A 109 -14.05 3.49 -9.35
CA VAL A 109 -14.48 2.33 -8.55
C VAL A 109 -13.82 2.29 -7.16
N HIS A 110 -12.57 2.72 -7.06
CA HIS A 110 -11.87 2.78 -5.77
C HIS A 110 -12.43 3.89 -4.87
N GLU A 111 -12.72 5.05 -5.42
CA GLU A 111 -13.34 6.19 -4.74
C GLU A 111 -14.77 5.87 -4.28
N ASP A 112 -15.59 5.23 -5.14
CA ASP A 112 -16.93 4.74 -4.79
C ASP A 112 -16.89 3.78 -3.59
N SER A 113 -15.79 3.02 -3.46
CA SER A 113 -15.57 2.10 -2.34
C SER A 113 -14.99 2.75 -1.08
N GLN A 114 -14.80 4.08 -1.08
CA GLN A 114 -14.13 4.85 -0.03
C GLN A 114 -12.72 4.30 0.29
N GLY A 115 -11.99 3.88 -0.75
CA GLY A 115 -10.65 3.32 -0.61
C GLY A 115 -10.59 1.89 -0.04
N ARG A 116 -11.72 1.23 0.19
CA ARG A 116 -11.77 -0.12 0.78
C ARG A 116 -11.35 -1.20 -0.21
N TYR A 117 -11.61 -1.00 -1.51
CA TYR A 117 -11.40 -2.05 -2.50
C TYR A 117 -9.95 -2.08 -2.98
N GLY A 118 -9.28 -3.22 -2.83
CA GLY A 118 -8.03 -3.53 -3.51
C GLY A 118 -8.26 -4.12 -4.90
N ALA A 119 -7.17 -4.39 -5.62
CA ALA A 119 -7.21 -4.90 -7.01
C ALA A 119 -8.15 -6.09 -7.25
N PRO A 120 -8.29 -7.10 -6.37
CA PRO A 120 -9.25 -8.18 -6.58
C PRO A 120 -10.71 -7.72 -6.60
N ARG A 121 -11.09 -6.79 -5.71
CA ARG A 121 -12.46 -6.28 -5.57
C ARG A 121 -12.79 -5.27 -6.66
N VAL A 122 -11.84 -4.40 -7.00
CA VAL A 122 -11.97 -3.48 -8.14
C VAL A 122 -12.16 -4.25 -9.44
N HIS A 123 -11.35 -5.29 -9.68
CA HIS A 123 -11.50 -6.15 -10.85
C HIS A 123 -12.86 -6.87 -10.88
N ALA A 124 -13.35 -7.36 -9.74
CA ALA A 124 -14.68 -7.98 -9.67
C ALA A 124 -15.80 -6.98 -10.02
N GLN A 125 -15.71 -5.74 -9.52
CA GLN A 125 -16.66 -4.68 -9.85
C GLN A 125 -16.63 -4.32 -11.33
N LEU A 126 -15.43 -4.15 -11.91
CA LEU A 126 -15.27 -3.87 -13.35
C LEU A 126 -15.86 -5.00 -14.20
N ARG A 127 -15.69 -6.26 -13.78
CA ARG A 127 -16.33 -7.41 -14.44
C ARG A 127 -17.85 -7.40 -14.32
N ALA A 128 -18.40 -6.99 -13.18
CA ALA A 128 -19.85 -6.84 -12.99
C ALA A 128 -20.42 -5.73 -13.90
N GLN A 129 -19.63 -4.70 -14.19
CA GLN A 129 -19.94 -3.64 -15.16
C GLN A 129 -19.71 -4.05 -16.63
N GLY A 130 -19.50 -5.34 -16.91
CA GLY A 130 -19.32 -5.87 -18.27
C GLY A 130 -17.91 -5.71 -18.85
N LYS A 131 -16.94 -5.13 -18.11
CA LYS A 131 -15.58 -4.92 -18.59
C LYS A 131 -14.66 -6.09 -18.25
N LYS A 132 -14.21 -6.80 -19.29
CA LYS A 132 -13.28 -7.94 -19.15
C LYS A 132 -11.83 -7.47 -19.29
N HIS A 133 -11.18 -7.16 -18.18
CA HIS A 133 -9.74 -6.90 -18.12
C HIS A 133 -9.04 -7.90 -17.22
N SER A 134 -7.73 -8.12 -17.44
CA SER A 134 -6.96 -9.02 -16.60
C SER A 134 -6.74 -8.43 -15.20
N ARG A 135 -6.81 -9.28 -14.17
CA ARG A 135 -6.54 -8.86 -12.78
C ARG A 135 -5.15 -8.23 -12.62
N LYS A 136 -4.15 -8.72 -13.36
CA LYS A 136 -2.78 -8.17 -13.36
C LYS A 136 -2.73 -6.74 -13.92
N ARG A 137 -3.48 -6.45 -14.99
CA ARG A 137 -3.59 -5.11 -15.58
C ARG A 137 -4.20 -4.12 -14.58
N VAL A 138 -5.30 -4.49 -13.95
CA VAL A 138 -5.94 -3.67 -12.89
C VAL A 138 -4.95 -3.42 -11.74
N ALA A 139 -4.26 -4.46 -11.26
CA ALA A 139 -3.27 -4.32 -10.19
C ALA A 139 -2.10 -3.41 -10.56
N ARG A 140 -1.60 -3.48 -11.80
CA ARG A 140 -0.56 -2.58 -12.31
C ARG A 140 -1.03 -1.12 -12.32
N LEU A 141 -2.23 -0.85 -12.84
CA LEU A 141 -2.78 0.50 -12.91
C LEU A 141 -3.06 1.08 -11.52
N MET A 142 -3.58 0.28 -10.59
CA MET A 142 -3.73 0.72 -9.20
C MET A 142 -2.39 1.10 -8.57
N ARG A 143 -1.33 0.32 -8.80
CA ARG A 143 0.02 0.65 -8.28
C ARG A 143 0.58 1.93 -8.88
N ALA A 144 0.43 2.11 -10.20
CA ALA A 144 0.88 3.31 -10.90
C ALA A 144 0.22 4.58 -10.36
N GLN A 145 -1.02 4.48 -9.87
CA GLN A 145 -1.76 5.58 -9.25
C GLN A 145 -1.63 5.65 -7.72
N GLY A 146 -0.84 4.78 -7.09
CA GLY A 146 -0.70 4.73 -5.63
C GLY A 146 -1.94 4.21 -4.87
N LEU A 147 -2.95 3.66 -5.57
CA LEU A 147 -4.18 3.18 -4.95
C LEU A 147 -3.97 1.87 -4.19
N ARG A 148 -4.40 1.84 -2.93
CA ARG A 148 -4.26 0.68 -2.04
C ARG A 148 -5.59 0.38 -1.37
N GLY A 149 -6.02 -0.88 -1.42
CA GLY A 149 -7.21 -1.30 -0.72
C GLY A 149 -7.00 -1.34 0.78
N ARG A 150 -7.89 -0.70 1.55
CA ARG A 150 -7.92 -0.79 3.01
C ARG A 150 -8.83 -1.93 3.46
N ALA A 151 -8.25 -2.91 4.16
CA ALA A 151 -9.04 -3.91 4.88
C ALA A 151 -9.28 -3.43 6.31
N ALA A 152 -10.55 -3.38 6.73
CA ALA A 152 -10.86 -3.22 8.14
C ALA A 152 -10.36 -4.45 8.90
N LYS A 153 -9.75 -4.24 10.07
CA LYS A 153 -9.41 -5.34 10.98
C LYS A 153 -10.70 -6.08 11.32
N ARG A 154 -10.69 -7.42 11.21
CA ARG A 154 -11.87 -8.23 11.56
C ARG A 154 -12.24 -7.93 13.01
N TRP A 155 -13.43 -7.38 13.22
CA TRP A 155 -13.96 -7.15 14.56
C TRP A 155 -14.10 -8.51 15.26
N LYS A 156 -13.51 -8.63 16.45
CA LYS A 156 -13.70 -9.79 17.33
C LYS A 156 -14.58 -9.31 18.48
N LYS A 157 -15.77 -9.88 18.61
CA LYS A 157 -16.62 -9.65 19.79
C LYS A 157 -16.00 -10.46 20.94
N THR A 158 -15.29 -9.78 21.83
CA THR A 158 -14.64 -10.42 22.99
C THR A 158 -15.66 -10.81 24.05
N THR A 159 -16.76 -10.05 24.17
CA THR A 159 -17.74 -10.24 25.23
C THR A 159 -19.12 -10.47 24.63
N ILE A 160 -19.72 -11.63 24.96
CA ILE A 160 -21.13 -11.90 24.70
C ILE A 160 -21.87 -11.49 26.00
N PRO A 161 -22.73 -10.45 25.96
CA PRO A 161 -23.47 -10.04 27.15
C PRO A 161 -24.45 -11.15 27.54
N ASP A 162 -24.50 -11.46 28.84
CA ASP A 162 -25.50 -12.34 29.41
C ASP A 162 -26.87 -11.62 29.41
N PRO A 163 -27.90 -12.16 28.74
CA PRO A 163 -29.23 -11.56 28.69
C PRO A 163 -29.91 -11.42 30.06
N ALA A 164 -29.53 -12.25 31.03
CA ALA A 164 -30.08 -12.23 32.38
C ALA A 164 -29.31 -11.29 33.33
N ALA A 165 -28.15 -10.76 32.91
CA ALA A 165 -27.38 -9.86 33.73
C ALA A 165 -28.04 -8.49 33.83
N ALA A 166 -28.30 -8.04 35.06
CA ALA A 166 -28.77 -6.68 35.31
C ALA A 166 -27.77 -5.65 34.72
N ALA A 167 -28.30 -4.61 34.09
CA ALA A 167 -27.48 -3.50 33.61
C ALA A 167 -26.73 -2.90 34.79
N ARG A 168 -25.40 -2.95 34.77
CA ARG A 168 -24.58 -2.29 35.79
C ARG A 168 -24.80 -0.78 35.69
N ALA A 169 -25.16 -0.16 36.80
CA ALA A 169 -25.29 1.29 36.88
C ALA A 169 -23.93 1.94 36.55
N ASP A 170 -23.90 2.76 35.50
CA ASP A 170 -22.74 3.56 35.15
C ASP A 170 -22.60 4.73 36.13
N ARG A 171 -21.86 4.48 37.22
CA ARG A 171 -21.68 5.44 38.32
C ARG A 171 -20.95 6.72 37.89
N ILE A 172 -20.18 6.65 36.81
CA ILE A 172 -19.44 7.81 36.28
C ILE A 172 -20.06 8.38 35.01
N ARG A 173 -21.15 7.80 34.49
CA ARG A 173 -21.84 8.24 33.27
C ARG A 173 -20.88 8.46 32.08
N ARG A 174 -19.83 7.64 31.98
CA ARG A 174 -18.72 7.77 31.01
C ARG A 174 -18.01 9.14 31.01
N ASP A 175 -18.06 9.87 32.12
CA ASP A 175 -17.31 11.11 32.33
C ASP A 175 -15.89 10.78 32.84
N PHE A 176 -14.92 10.90 31.94
CA PHE A 176 -13.50 10.70 32.20
C PHE A 176 -12.72 12.02 32.31
N THR A 177 -13.42 13.15 32.54
CA THR A 177 -12.79 14.47 32.64
C THR A 177 -11.81 14.50 33.81
N ALA A 178 -10.57 14.90 33.54
CA ALA A 178 -9.54 15.06 34.56
C ALA A 178 -9.73 16.40 35.30
N ASP A 179 -10.07 16.33 36.58
CA ASP A 179 -10.27 17.49 37.44
C ASP A 179 -9.41 17.31 38.69
N ALA A 180 -8.41 18.18 38.88
CA ALA A 180 -7.46 18.10 39.99
C ALA A 180 -8.14 18.15 41.37
N SER A 181 -9.34 18.75 41.46
CA SER A 181 -10.14 18.78 42.69
C SER A 181 -10.77 17.43 43.05
N LYS A 182 -10.80 16.48 42.11
CA LYS A 182 -11.41 15.15 42.25
C LYS A 182 -10.38 14.02 42.34
N LEU A 183 -9.17 14.34 42.78
CA LEU A 183 -8.11 13.37 43.02
C LEU A 183 -8.59 12.25 43.96
N ASN A 184 -8.15 11.03 43.69
CA ASN A 184 -8.52 9.78 44.38
C ASN A 184 -10.02 9.42 44.41
N MET A 185 -10.90 10.13 43.70
CA MET A 185 -12.33 9.81 43.67
C MET A 185 -12.72 8.80 42.58
N ARG A 186 -11.92 8.69 41.51
CA ARG A 186 -12.19 7.81 40.37
C ARG A 186 -10.94 7.03 40.01
N TRP A 187 -11.11 5.73 39.81
CA TRP A 187 -10.04 4.83 39.41
C TRP A 187 -10.50 4.06 38.18
N CYS A 188 -9.65 4.03 37.17
CA CYS A 188 -9.84 3.24 35.97
C CYS A 188 -8.80 2.12 35.97
N GLY A 189 -9.23 0.93 35.60
CA GLY A 189 -8.32 -0.19 35.48
C GLY A 189 -8.65 -1.04 34.28
N ASP A 190 -7.62 -1.70 33.77
CA ASP A 190 -7.74 -2.69 32.71
C ASP A 190 -6.96 -3.95 33.08
N ILE A 191 -7.44 -5.10 32.61
CA ILE A 191 -6.72 -6.37 32.72
C ILE A 191 -6.36 -6.82 31.31
N THR A 192 -5.06 -6.90 31.06
CA THR A 192 -4.50 -7.38 29.79
C THR A 192 -3.89 -8.76 29.99
N TYR A 193 -4.30 -9.70 29.14
CA TYR A 193 -3.73 -11.05 29.08
C TYR A 193 -2.58 -11.08 28.08
N ILE A 194 -1.37 -11.35 28.56
CA ILE A 194 -0.16 -11.39 27.74
C ILE A 194 0.22 -12.87 27.55
N ALA A 195 0.19 -13.32 26.30
CA ALA A 195 0.65 -14.66 25.95
C ALA A 195 2.19 -14.67 25.90
N THR A 196 2.82 -15.56 26.66
CA THR A 196 4.27 -15.84 26.63
C THR A 196 4.52 -17.29 26.21
N TRP A 197 5.78 -17.65 26.00
CA TRP A 197 6.16 -19.04 25.69
C TRP A 197 5.99 -20.00 26.88
N GLU A 198 5.95 -19.47 28.10
CA GLU A 198 5.80 -20.25 29.34
C GLU A 198 4.35 -20.29 29.85
N GLY A 199 3.45 -19.49 29.27
CA GLY A 199 2.05 -19.48 29.64
C GLY A 199 1.38 -18.12 29.47
N TRP A 200 0.31 -17.88 30.23
CA TRP A 200 -0.40 -16.61 30.23
C TRP A 200 0.03 -15.78 31.43
N LEU A 201 0.47 -14.54 31.17
CA LEU A 201 0.63 -13.52 32.20
C LEU A 201 -0.61 -12.62 32.25
N TYR A 202 -0.98 -12.23 33.45
CA TYR A 202 -2.15 -11.40 33.72
C TYR A 202 -1.65 -10.05 34.23
N LEU A 203 -1.66 -9.03 33.38
CA LEU A 203 -1.28 -7.67 33.74
C LEU A 203 -2.55 -6.90 34.16
N SER A 204 -2.57 -6.40 35.39
CA SER A 204 -3.59 -5.45 35.85
C SER A 204 -2.99 -4.05 35.94
N VAL A 205 -3.57 -3.08 35.23
CA VAL A 205 -3.20 -1.67 35.34
C VAL A 205 -4.33 -0.94 36.06
N THR A 206 -3.98 -0.12 37.06
CA THR A 206 -4.92 0.76 37.76
C THR A 206 -4.35 2.16 37.75
N TRP A 207 -5.13 3.14 37.33
CA TRP A 207 -4.72 4.54 37.21
C TRP A 207 -5.88 5.48 37.57
N ASN A 208 -5.55 6.73 37.88
CA ASN A 208 -6.53 7.75 38.25
C ASN A 208 -6.50 8.90 37.23
N PRO A 209 -7.57 9.15 36.47
CA PRO A 209 -7.60 10.21 35.46
C PRO A 209 -7.44 11.62 36.03
N SER A 210 -7.78 11.83 37.29
CA SER A 210 -7.65 13.14 37.96
C SER A 210 -6.25 13.39 38.54
N ALA A 211 -5.40 12.36 38.62
CA ALA A 211 -4.00 12.50 39.05
C ALA A 211 -3.09 13.04 37.95
N GLU A 212 -3.47 12.88 36.69
CA GLU A 212 -2.68 13.33 35.52
C GLU A 212 -3.06 14.76 35.09
N GLY A 213 -3.53 15.59 36.02
CA GLY A 213 -3.94 16.96 35.78
C GLY A 213 -2.76 17.91 35.57
N THR A 214 -2.59 18.37 34.32
CA THR A 214 -1.80 19.53 33.85
C THR A 214 -0.34 19.26 33.46
N VAL A 215 -0.10 18.76 32.24
CA VAL A 215 1.10 19.19 31.48
C VAL A 215 0.83 20.63 31.02
N GLY A 216 1.04 21.58 31.93
CA GLY A 216 1.14 22.98 31.59
C GLY A 216 2.44 23.18 30.82
N ARG A 217 2.36 23.19 29.49
CA ARG A 217 3.50 23.58 28.64
C ARG A 217 3.72 25.08 28.84
N ARG A 218 4.52 25.47 29.83
CA ARG A 218 5.10 26.82 29.91
C ARG A 218 6.23 26.90 28.87
N PRO A 219 6.15 27.74 27.83
CA PRO A 219 7.36 28.14 27.13
C PRO A 219 8.17 28.99 28.11
N SER A 220 9.32 28.49 28.56
CA SER A 220 10.28 29.32 29.27
C SER A 220 10.83 30.36 28.28
N SER A 221 10.54 31.64 28.53
CA SER A 221 11.22 32.76 27.88
C SER A 221 12.73 32.65 28.19
N PRO A 222 13.64 32.82 27.21
CA PRO A 222 15.06 32.77 27.50
C PRO A 222 15.44 33.99 28.35
N ALA A 223 15.84 33.72 29.59
CA ALA A 223 16.41 34.72 30.48
C ALA A 223 17.68 35.29 29.83
N ARG A 224 17.67 36.60 29.61
CA ARG A 224 18.80 37.38 29.12
C ARG A 224 19.76 37.58 30.30
N ILE A 225 20.98 37.06 30.20
CA ILE A 225 22.05 37.23 31.19
C ILE A 225 22.52 38.69 31.12
N PRO A 226 22.53 39.46 32.21
CA PRO A 226 23.22 40.74 32.25
C PRO A 226 24.74 40.51 32.48
N THR A 227 25.54 41.25 31.73
CA THR A 227 27.00 41.42 31.90
C THR A 227 27.33 42.16 33.18
#